data_AF-A0A353Q5T5-F1
#
_entry.id   AF-A0A353Q5T5-F1
#
_cell.length_a   1.000
_cell.length_b   1.000
_cell.length_c   1.000
_cell.angle_alpha   90.00
_cell.angle_beta   90.00
_cell.angle_gamma   90.00
#
_symmetry.space_group_name_H-M   'P 1'
#
loop_
_entity.id
_entity.type
_entity.pdbx_description
1 polymer ?
#
loop_
_entity_poly.entity_id
_entity_poly.type
_entity_poly.pdbx_seq_one_letter_code
_entity_poly.pdbx_strand_id
1 'polypeptide(L)'
;PENGRIHKRATASVPSPVKNIRTYLHENGLEYPPSDIFFDLFTKEMKKYYSITDLQMLENHDVEYVETLRKNKYSRREWNHKL
;
A
#
# COMPACT_ATOMS: atom_id res chain seq x y z
N PRO A 1 -25.07 -11.58 15.98
CA PRO A 1 -25.07 -10.23 16.58
C PRO A 1 -24.60 -10.32 18.04
N GLU A 2 -23.29 -10.21 18.25
CA GLU A 2 -22.71 -10.16 19.59
C GLU A 2 -22.43 -8.70 19.95
N ASN A 3 -23.09 -8.27 21.03
CA ASN A 3 -22.94 -6.97 21.65
C ASN A 3 -21.55 -6.86 22.29
N GLY A 4 -20.54 -6.53 21.49
CA GLY A 4 -19.22 -6.14 21.98
C GLY A 4 -19.31 -4.77 22.67
N ARG A 5 -19.54 -4.76 23.99
CA ARG A 5 -19.37 -3.56 24.81
C ARG A 5 -17.93 -3.05 24.64
N ILE A 6 -17.77 -1.93 23.92
CA ILE A 6 -16.51 -1.21 23.83
C ILE A 6 -16.21 -0.66 25.23
N HIS A 7 -15.36 -1.35 25.99
CA HIS A 7 -14.80 -0.81 27.22
C HIS A 7 -13.92 0.39 26.84
N LYS A 8 -14.45 1.62 27.00
CA LYS A 8 -13.69 2.86 26.81
C LYS A 8 -12.52 2.90 27.80
N ARG A 9 -11.35 2.44 27.38
CA ARG A 9 -10.06 2.69 28.03
C ARG A 9 -9.09 3.18 26.95
N ALA A 10 -8.42 4.29 27.27
CA ALA A 10 -7.56 5.17 26.44
C ALA A 10 -8.28 6.36 25.77
N THR A 11 -7.67 7.55 25.92
CA THR A 11 -7.99 8.77 25.17
C THR A 11 -7.93 8.48 23.68
N ALA A 12 -8.94 8.93 22.92
CA ALA A 12 -8.96 8.73 21.47
C ALA A 12 -7.70 9.32 20.82
N SER A 13 -7.13 8.62 19.84
CA SER A 13 -6.03 9.14 19.04
C SER A 13 -6.45 10.43 18.35
N VAL A 14 -5.53 11.41 18.30
CA VAL A 14 -5.74 12.64 17.54
C VAL A 14 -5.72 12.29 16.05
N PRO A 15 -6.60 12.88 15.22
CA PRO A 15 -6.57 12.67 13.77
C PRO A 15 -5.18 12.98 13.18
N SER A 16 -4.67 12.10 12.33
CA SER A 16 -3.40 12.32 11.64
C SER A 16 -3.58 13.29 10.48
N PRO A 17 -2.67 14.27 10.29
CA PRO A 17 -2.72 15.19 9.17
C PRO A 17 -2.20 14.51 7.90
N VAL A 18 -3.07 13.77 7.20
CA VAL A 18 -2.74 13.11 5.93
C VAL A 18 -3.21 13.96 4.74
N LYS A 19 -2.44 13.96 3.65
CA LYS A 19 -2.79 14.64 2.40
C LYS A 19 -2.43 13.78 1.19
N ASN A 20 -3.34 13.69 0.23
CA ASN A 20 -3.08 12.99 -1.03
C ASN A 20 -2.10 13.79 -1.89
N ILE A 21 -1.16 13.10 -2.55
CA ILE A 21 -0.21 13.72 -3.51
C ILE A 21 -0.96 14.53 -4.57
N ARG A 22 -2.02 13.96 -5.16
CA ARG A 22 -2.85 14.65 -6.16
C ARG A 22 -3.44 15.96 -5.63
N THR A 23 -4.00 15.93 -4.42
CA THR A 23 -4.56 17.12 -3.76
C THR A 23 -3.49 18.18 -3.53
N TYR A 24 -2.31 17.77 -3.07
CA TYR A 24 -1.17 18.67 -2.89
C TYR A 24 -0.75 19.33 -4.20
N LEU A 25 -0.57 18.57 -5.28
CA LEU A 25 -0.15 19.10 -6.58
C LEU A 25 -1.17 20.09 -7.15
N HIS A 26 -2.45 19.71 -7.11
CA HIS A 26 -3.55 20.56 -7.58
C HIS A 26 -3.60 21.92 -6.86
N GLU A 27 -3.50 21.93 -5.52
CA GLU A 27 -3.52 23.17 -4.74
C GLU A 27 -2.31 24.08 -5.00
N ASN A 28 -1.19 23.51 -5.46
CA ASN A 28 0.02 24.27 -5.79
C ASN A 28 0.10 24.62 -7.29
N GLY A 29 -0.97 24.40 -8.07
CA GLY A 29 -0.98 24.67 -9.51
C GLY A 29 -0.01 23.81 -10.31
N LEU A 30 0.41 22.68 -9.75
CA LEU A 30 1.32 21.73 -10.39
C LEU A 30 0.54 20.71 -11.19
N GLU A 31 1.19 20.17 -12.23
CA GLU A 31 0.66 19.05 -12.98
C GLU A 31 0.48 17.84 -12.05
N TYR A 32 -0.70 17.24 -12.08
CA TYR A 32 -1.04 16.06 -11.28
C TYR A 32 -1.26 14.87 -12.21
N PRO A 33 -0.23 14.04 -12.43
CA PRO A 33 -0.35 12.93 -13.35
C PRO A 33 -1.34 11.86 -12.84
N PRO A 34 -1.92 11.06 -13.74
CA PRO A 34 -2.54 9.78 -13.40
C PRO A 34 -1.60 8.87 -12.58
N SER A 35 -2.16 7.95 -11.80
CA SER A 35 -1.38 7.12 -10.86
C SER A 35 -0.37 6.22 -11.56
N ASP A 36 -0.72 5.66 -12.72
CA ASP A 36 0.17 4.91 -13.60
C ASP A 36 1.40 5.73 -13.99
N ILE A 37 1.20 6.96 -14.46
CA ILE A 37 2.29 7.87 -14.81
C ILE A 37 3.15 8.23 -13.59
N PHE A 38 2.54 8.41 -12.41
CA PHE A 38 3.30 8.60 -11.17
C PHE A 38 4.22 7.41 -10.86
N PHE A 39 3.73 6.18 -11.00
CA PHE A 39 4.54 4.99 -10.74
C PHE A 39 5.66 4.80 -11.76
N ASP A 40 5.46 5.19 -13.02
CA ASP A 40 6.53 5.19 -14.02
C ASP A 40 7.64 6.18 -13.66
N LEU A 41 7.27 7.42 -13.28
CA LEU A 41 8.21 8.44 -12.82
C LEU A 41 8.96 8.00 -11.56
N PHE A 42 8.24 7.47 -10.58
CA PHE A 42 8.81 6.93 -9.35
C PHE A 42 9.80 5.81 -9.65
N THR A 43 9.41 4.86 -10.50
CA THR A 43 10.27 3.73 -10.90
C THR A 43 11.55 4.23 -11.58
N LYS A 44 11.45 5.20 -12.48
CA LYS A 44 12.61 5.81 -13.15
C LYS A 44 13.57 6.46 -12.15
N GLU A 45 13.05 7.26 -11.21
CA GLU A 45 13.89 7.91 -10.20
C GLU A 45 14.52 6.91 -9.23
N MET A 46 13.80 5.85 -8.86
CA MET A 46 14.34 4.76 -8.03
C MET A 46 15.45 4.00 -8.75
N LYS A 47 15.27 3.64 -10.03
CA LYS A 47 16.32 3.01 -10.85
C LYS A 47 17.58 3.87 -10.89
N LYS A 48 17.42 5.18 -11.11
CA LYS A 48 18.53 6.14 -11.09
C LYS A 48 19.22 6.20 -9.73
N TYR A 49 18.46 6.32 -8.65
CA TYR A 49 18.99 6.43 -7.29
C TYR A 49 19.81 5.20 -6.88
N TYR A 50 19.33 4.00 -7.18
CA TYR A 50 19.99 2.74 -6.84
C TYR A 50 20.97 2.24 -7.91
N SER A 51 21.18 2.99 -9.00
CA SER A 51 21.98 2.55 -10.16
C SER A 51 21.54 1.20 -10.73
N ILE A 52 20.22 0.95 -10.75
CA ILE A 52 19.61 -0.27 -11.28
C ILE A 52 19.25 -0.05 -12.75
N THR A 53 19.82 -0.87 -13.63
CA THR A 53 19.57 -0.79 -15.08
C THR A 53 18.20 -1.33 -15.45
N ASP A 54 17.73 -2.37 -14.78
CA ASP A 54 16.42 -2.96 -15.08
C ASP A 54 15.72 -3.62 -13.89
N LEU A 55 14.40 -3.73 -14.00
CA LEU A 55 13.58 -4.47 -13.05
C LEU A 55 13.54 -5.94 -13.46
N GLN A 56 13.67 -6.83 -12.48
CA GLN A 56 13.48 -8.26 -12.72
C GLN A 56 11.98 -8.58 -12.64
N MET A 57 11.50 -9.36 -13.60
CA MET A 57 10.18 -9.96 -13.51
C MET A 57 10.22 -11.11 -12.49
N LEU A 58 9.11 -11.31 -11.77
CA LEU A 58 8.93 -12.47 -10.93
C LEU A 58 9.00 -13.74 -11.76
N GLU A 59 9.74 -14.73 -11.27
CA GLU A 59 9.80 -16.04 -11.91
C GLU A 59 8.58 -16.88 -11.54
N ASN A 60 8.36 -17.99 -12.24
CA ASN A 60 7.22 -18.87 -11.97
C ASN A 60 7.19 -19.37 -10.52
N HIS A 61 8.37 -19.65 -9.95
CA HIS A 61 8.48 -20.11 -8.56
C HIS A 61 8.07 -19.02 -7.56
N ASP A 62 8.35 -17.75 -7.85
CA ASP A 62 7.88 -16.62 -7.05
C ASP A 62 6.36 -16.51 -7.11
N VAL A 63 5.78 -16.63 -8.31
CA VAL A 63 4.33 -16.56 -8.53
C VAL A 63 3.60 -17.69 -7.79
N GLU A 64 4.12 -18.92 -7.85
CA GLU A 64 3.60 -20.07 -7.11
C GLU A 64 3.66 -19.84 -5.60
N TYR A 65 4.75 -19.26 -5.10
CA TYR A 65 4.90 -18.93 -3.70
C TYR A 65 3.92 -17.83 -3.25
N VAL A 66 3.75 -16.78 -4.06
CA VAL A 66 2.76 -15.72 -3.83
C VAL A 66 1.35 -16.30 -3.76
N GLU A 67 0.97 -17.18 -4.68
CA GLU A 67 -0.34 -17.83 -4.68
C GLU A 67 -0.54 -18.74 -3.46
N THR A 68 0.52 -19.43 -3.03
CA THR A 68 0.51 -20.22 -1.80
C THR A 68 0.25 -19.35 -0.58
N LEU A 69 0.94 -18.21 -0.46
CA LEU A 69 0.71 -17.23 0.60
C LEU A 69 -0.70 -16.64 0.54
N ARG A 70 -1.19 -16.31 -0.65
CA ARG A 70 -2.54 -15.77 -0.84
C ARG A 70 -3.59 -16.73 -0.31
N LYS A 71 -3.51 -18.02 -0.66
CA LYS A 71 -4.48 -19.06 -0.25
C LYS A 71 -4.37 -19.42 1.23
N ASN A 72 -3.15 -19.54 1.75
CA ASN A 72 -2.93 -20.06 3.10
C ASN A 72 -2.93 -18.99 4.19
N LYS A 73 -2.85 -17.71 3.81
CA LYS A 73 -2.68 -16.62 4.75
C LYS A 73 -3.56 -15.43 4.39
N TYR A 74 -3.25 -14.71 3.31
CA TYR A 74 -3.84 -13.38 3.09
C TYR A 74 -5.33 -13.39 2.68
N SER A 75 -5.86 -14.51 2.19
CA SER A 75 -7.30 -14.66 1.92
C SER A 75 -8.08 -15.22 3.12
N ARG A 76 -7.38 -15.66 4.19
CA ARG A 76 -8.01 -16.34 5.33
C ARG A 76 -8.53 -15.32 6.33
N ARG A 77 -9.75 -15.57 6.83
CA ARG A 77 -10.40 -14.69 7.80
C ARG A 77 -9.64 -14.66 9.12
N GLU A 78 -9.11 -15.81 9.54
CA GLU A 78 -8.35 -15.95 10.79
C GLU A 78 -7.10 -15.08 10.79
N TRP A 79 -6.45 -14.95 9.62
CA TRP A 79 -5.30 -14.07 9.43
C TRP A 79 -5.70 -12.59 9.44
N ASN A 80 -6.75 -12.22 8.70
CA ASN A 80 -7.14 -10.83 8.50
C ASN A 80 -7.87 -10.21 9.71
N HIS A 81 -8.56 -11.02 10.52
CA HIS A 81 -9.44 -10.52 11.57
C HIS A 81 -8.98 -10.82 13.00
N LYS A 82 -7.85 -11.52 13.20
CA LYS A 82 -7.30 -11.87 14.53
C LYS A 82 -8.40 -12.07 15.57
N LEU A 83 -9.34 -12.97 15.27
CA LEU A 83 -10.43 -13.33 16.16
C LEU A 83 -9.89 -14.01 17.42
#